data_AF-A0AAD0P153-F1
#
_entry.id   AF-A0AAD0P153-F1
#
_cell.length_a   1.000
_cell.length_b   1.000
_cell.length_c   1.000
_cell.angle_alpha   90.00
_cell.angle_beta   90.00
_cell.angle_gamma   90.00
#
_symmetry.space_group_name_H-M   'P 1'
#
loop_
_entity.id
_entity.type
_entity.pdbx_description
1 polymer ?
#
loop_
_entity_poly.entity_id
_entity_poly.type
_entity_poly.pdbx_seq_one_letter_code
_entity_poly.pdbx_strand_id
1 'polypeptide(L)'
;MLKLVKYDFRRDRDKFLAVFVIIILAQIGLGFTKLHDYERFTLNGIAYVIAGLIFLVMAARTFFNNLNSYNRRLVPVRTLNTVLSPLVLYLALLLGIILIALTHFGVYLSMYSSSFLPENFWKVGLLVLLQAYWFAGYIMLTLMVSITVARSVKFKGRVWIGLATAYLLQNGIFYLEYFIFKSNFTAWESVFQFEVIDETDTANGMQLIQGHLNLAPLLFEGVIAVLLIAVIIKLVNKRVDV
;
A
#
# COMPACT_ATOMS: atom_id res chain seq x y z
N MET A 1 15.35 6.02 14.96
CA MET A 1 14.68 5.70 13.69
C MET A 1 14.24 6.93 12.91
N LEU A 2 13.54 7.88 13.55
CA LEU A 2 13.08 9.12 12.92
C LEU A 2 14.17 9.92 12.19
N LYS A 3 15.44 9.87 12.64
CA LYS A 3 16.56 10.54 11.96
C LYS A 3 16.83 9.97 10.54
N LEU A 4 16.69 8.66 10.33
CA LEU A 4 16.87 8.02 9.02
C LEU A 4 15.68 8.29 8.11
N VAL A 5 14.45 8.15 8.63
CA VAL A 5 13.23 8.51 7.89
C VAL A 5 13.28 9.97 7.44
N LYS A 6 13.69 10.87 8.35
CA LYS A 6 13.90 12.29 8.06
C LYS A 6 14.96 12.52 6.98
N TYR A 7 16.03 11.72 6.97
CA TYR A 7 17.07 11.82 5.96
C TYR A 7 16.57 11.35 4.60
N ASP A 8 15.95 10.17 4.53
CA ASP A 8 15.34 9.63 3.32
C ASP A 8 14.27 10.59 2.76
N PHE A 9 13.45 11.17 3.64
CA PHE A 9 12.47 12.20 3.29
C PHE A 9 13.14 13.45 2.72
N ARG A 10 14.16 13.99 3.38
CA ARG A 10 14.86 15.21 2.92
C ARG A 10 15.53 15.02 1.56
N ARG A 11 16.10 13.83 1.30
CA ARG A 11 16.80 13.54 0.04
C ARG A 11 15.87 13.60 -1.16
N ASP A 12 14.64 13.10 -1.03
CA ASP A 12 13.68 12.98 -2.13
C ASP A 12 12.44 13.89 -1.94
N ARG A 13 12.53 14.87 -1.03
CA ARG A 13 11.42 15.75 -0.61
C ARG A 13 10.72 16.40 -1.80
N ASP A 14 11.49 16.98 -2.72
CA ASP A 14 10.92 17.76 -3.81
C ASP A 14 10.15 16.84 -4.78
N LYS A 15 10.56 15.58 -4.92
CA LYS A 15 9.80 14.58 -5.69
C LYS A 15 8.51 14.19 -4.97
N PHE A 16 8.55 14.01 -3.65
CA PHE A 16 7.34 13.72 -2.88
C PHE A 16 6.33 14.87 -2.97
N LEU A 17 6.81 16.10 -2.81
CA LEU A 17 6.00 17.30 -2.94
C LEU A 17 5.42 17.44 -4.36
N ALA A 18 6.21 17.16 -5.38
CA ALA A 18 5.74 17.18 -6.77
C ALA A 18 4.54 16.24 -6.97
N VAL A 19 4.58 15.00 -6.44
CA VAL A 19 3.45 14.06 -6.53
C VAL A 19 2.21 14.63 -5.84
N PHE A 20 2.34 15.20 -4.64
CA PHE A 20 1.22 15.83 -3.94
C PHE A 20 0.61 16.99 -4.75
N VAL A 21 1.45 17.88 -5.28
CA VAL A 21 1.00 19.02 -6.09
C VAL A 21 0.31 18.54 -7.37
N ILE A 22 0.88 17.57 -8.07
CA ILE A 22 0.30 17.00 -9.30
C ILE A 22 -1.08 16.41 -9.02
N ILE A 23 -1.25 15.66 -7.92
CA ILE A 23 -2.57 15.14 -7.53
C ILE A 23 -3.53 16.28 -7.31
N ILE A 24 -3.19 17.27 -6.49
CA ILE A 24 -4.09 18.39 -6.17
C ILE A 24 -4.53 19.08 -7.46
N LEU A 25 -3.60 19.37 -8.37
CA LEU A 25 -3.91 19.97 -9.68
C LEU A 25 -4.79 19.07 -10.54
N ALA A 26 -4.56 17.75 -10.53
CA ALA A 26 -5.39 16.79 -11.25
C ALA A 26 -6.84 16.77 -10.71
N GLN A 27 -7.02 16.79 -9.40
CA GLN A 27 -8.35 16.83 -8.76
C GLN A 27 -9.08 18.13 -9.09
N ILE A 28 -8.38 19.28 -9.02
CA ILE A 28 -8.94 20.58 -9.43
C ILE A 28 -9.36 20.54 -10.91
N GLY A 29 -8.50 20.01 -11.78
CA GLY A 29 -8.80 19.86 -13.21
C GLY A 29 -10.04 18.99 -13.46
N LEU A 30 -10.14 17.85 -12.78
CA LEU A 30 -11.32 16.98 -12.84
C LEU A 30 -12.59 17.68 -12.33
N GLY A 31 -12.48 18.58 -11.34
CA GLY A 31 -13.57 19.40 -10.83
C GLY A 31 -14.21 20.34 -11.87
N PHE A 32 -13.48 20.75 -12.90
CA PHE A 32 -13.99 21.61 -13.98
C PHE A 32 -14.55 20.83 -15.19
N THR A 33 -14.47 19.51 -15.18
CA THR A 33 -15.00 18.69 -16.27
C THR A 33 -16.54 18.62 -16.25
N LYS A 34 -17.15 18.29 -17.39
CA LYS A 34 -18.60 18.07 -17.53
C LYS A 34 -19.02 16.62 -17.26
N LEU A 35 -18.21 15.86 -16.54
CA LEU A 35 -18.50 14.47 -16.20
C LEU A 35 -19.67 14.36 -15.22
N HIS A 36 -20.39 13.25 -15.29
CA HIS A 36 -21.37 12.90 -14.27
C HIS A 36 -20.67 12.71 -12.90
N ASP A 37 -21.43 12.92 -11.82
CA ASP A 37 -20.89 12.88 -10.45
C ASP A 37 -20.21 11.54 -10.14
N TYR A 38 -20.83 10.40 -10.47
CA TYR A 38 -20.23 9.08 -10.23
C TYR A 38 -18.93 8.84 -11.02
N GLU A 39 -18.83 9.34 -12.26
CA GLU A 39 -17.64 9.21 -13.11
C GLU A 39 -16.49 10.04 -12.52
N ARG A 40 -16.81 11.26 -12.12
CA ARG A 40 -15.88 12.18 -11.46
C ARG A 40 -15.36 11.58 -10.16
N PHE A 41 -16.24 11.02 -9.32
CA PHE A 41 -15.86 10.33 -8.10
C PHE A 41 -14.90 9.17 -8.38
N THR A 42 -15.22 8.33 -9.38
CA THR A 42 -14.41 7.19 -9.77
C THR A 42 -13.02 7.60 -10.26
N LEU A 43 -12.93 8.58 -11.17
CA LEU A 43 -11.66 9.08 -11.70
C LEU A 43 -10.79 9.73 -10.62
N ASN A 44 -11.40 10.49 -9.71
CA ASN A 44 -10.69 11.06 -8.56
C ASN A 44 -10.10 9.95 -7.67
N GLY A 45 -10.88 8.89 -7.40
CA GLY A 45 -10.40 7.70 -6.68
C GLY A 45 -9.21 7.02 -7.37
N ILE A 46 -9.30 6.78 -8.68
CA ILE A 46 -8.21 6.19 -9.48
C ILE A 46 -6.94 7.04 -9.39
N ALA A 47 -7.05 8.37 -9.45
CA ALA A 47 -5.89 9.27 -9.34
C ALA A 47 -5.17 9.13 -7.99
N TYR A 48 -5.91 8.95 -6.88
CA TYR A 48 -5.30 8.68 -5.57
C TYR A 48 -4.62 7.30 -5.50
N VAL A 49 -5.21 6.27 -6.12
CA VAL A 49 -4.59 4.93 -6.21
C VAL A 49 -3.27 5.01 -6.98
N ILE A 50 -3.25 5.70 -8.14
CA ILE A 50 -2.04 5.90 -8.95
C ILE A 50 -0.95 6.58 -8.12
N ALA A 51 -1.30 7.61 -7.36
CA ALA A 51 -0.35 8.29 -6.48
C ALA A 51 0.22 7.39 -5.38
N GLY A 52 -0.62 6.55 -4.76
CA GLY A 52 -0.17 5.53 -3.81
C GLY A 52 0.86 4.59 -4.43
N LEU A 53 0.61 4.12 -5.66
CA LEU A 53 1.55 3.28 -6.42
C LEU A 53 2.86 4.02 -6.74
N ILE A 54 2.81 5.30 -7.10
CA ILE A 54 4.02 6.10 -7.33
C ILE A 54 4.87 6.15 -6.05
N PHE A 55 4.26 6.43 -4.89
CA PHE A 55 4.99 6.43 -3.61
C PHE A 55 5.52 5.06 -3.22
N LEU A 56 4.80 3.98 -3.52
CA LEU A 56 5.29 2.61 -3.32
C LEU A 56 6.59 2.39 -4.10
N VAL A 57 6.60 2.76 -5.39
CA VAL A 57 7.80 2.63 -6.24
C VAL A 57 8.95 3.51 -5.74
N MET A 58 8.67 4.75 -5.33
CA MET A 58 9.69 5.65 -4.79
C MET A 58 10.31 5.14 -3.48
N ALA A 59 9.49 4.60 -2.59
CA ALA A 59 9.96 4.01 -1.34
C ALA A 59 10.75 2.71 -1.60
N ALA A 60 10.31 1.86 -2.52
CA ALA A 60 11.03 0.66 -2.93
C ALA A 60 12.40 1.00 -3.53
N ARG A 61 12.49 2.06 -4.37
CA ARG A 61 13.77 2.60 -4.87
C ARG A 61 14.66 3.11 -3.75
N THR A 62 14.08 3.78 -2.76
CA THR A 62 14.81 4.25 -1.57
C THR A 62 15.41 3.07 -0.80
N PHE A 63 14.64 2.02 -0.58
CA PHE A 63 15.15 0.78 0.03
C PHE A 63 16.27 0.15 -0.79
N PHE A 64 16.11 0.04 -2.11
CA PHE A 64 17.15 -0.48 -3.01
C PHE A 64 18.46 0.33 -2.93
N ASN A 65 18.37 1.66 -2.95
CA ASN A 65 19.53 2.54 -2.84
C ASN A 65 20.22 2.40 -1.47
N ASN A 66 19.43 2.27 -0.41
CA ASN A 66 19.90 2.05 0.94
C ASN A 66 20.70 0.74 1.01
N LEU A 67 20.20 -0.38 0.45
CA LEU A 67 20.95 -1.65 0.34
C LEU A 67 22.29 -1.53 -0.41
N ASN A 68 22.42 -0.60 -1.36
CA ASN A 68 23.64 -0.39 -2.14
C ASN A 68 24.69 0.42 -1.39
N SER A 69 24.24 1.51 -0.75
CA SER A 69 25.09 2.35 0.08
C SER A 69 25.67 1.57 1.26
N TYR A 70 24.89 0.64 1.82
CA TYR A 70 25.29 -0.09 3.01
C TYR A 70 26.35 -1.18 2.80
N ASN A 71 26.46 -1.73 1.59
CA ASN A 71 27.59 -2.60 1.23
C ASN A 71 28.94 -1.87 1.17
N ARG A 72 28.96 -0.53 1.29
CA ARG A 72 30.18 0.30 1.19
C ARG A 72 30.53 1.02 2.50
N ARG A 73 30.09 0.50 3.65
CA ARG A 73 30.05 1.27 4.91
C ARG A 73 31.41 1.55 5.56
N LEU A 74 31.55 2.81 5.99
CA LEU A 74 32.45 3.32 7.03
C LEU A 74 31.75 3.53 8.39
N VAL A 75 30.41 3.43 8.48
CA VAL A 75 29.65 3.66 9.73
C VAL A 75 28.57 2.58 9.96
N PRO A 76 28.54 1.91 11.14
CA PRO A 76 27.57 0.86 11.44
C PRO A 76 26.20 1.46 11.82
N VAL A 77 25.19 1.23 10.99
CA VAL A 77 23.77 1.49 11.32
C VAL A 77 23.04 0.16 11.49
N ARG A 78 22.23 0.00 12.54
CA ARG A 78 21.45 -1.23 12.75
C ARG A 78 20.60 -1.59 11.52
N THR A 79 20.70 -2.84 11.05
CA THR A 79 19.99 -3.38 9.87
C THR A 79 18.47 -3.22 9.99
N LEU A 80 17.91 -3.31 11.19
CA LEU A 80 16.48 -3.04 11.40
C LEU A 80 16.05 -1.65 10.89
N ASN A 81 16.88 -0.63 11.10
CA ASN A 81 16.54 0.73 10.66
C ASN A 81 16.60 0.90 9.15
N THR A 82 17.35 0.06 8.44
CA THR A 82 17.46 0.11 6.98
C THR A 82 16.22 -0.45 6.30
N VAL A 83 15.55 -1.38 6.98
CA VAL A 83 14.28 -1.98 6.56
C VAL A 83 13.12 -1.08 6.96
N LEU A 84 13.05 -0.67 8.23
CA LEU A 84 11.91 0.09 8.73
C LEU A 84 11.86 1.54 8.21
N SER A 85 12.98 2.16 7.84
CA SER A 85 12.97 3.55 7.37
C SER A 85 12.15 3.75 6.08
N PRO A 86 12.41 3.01 4.98
CA PRO A 86 11.60 3.14 3.77
C PRO A 86 10.14 2.69 3.94
N LEU A 87 9.89 1.70 4.80
CA LEU A 87 8.53 1.24 5.10
C LEU A 87 7.71 2.33 5.81
N VAL A 88 8.26 2.90 6.89
CA VAL A 88 7.60 3.98 7.64
C VAL A 88 7.44 5.22 6.76
N LEU A 89 8.44 5.55 5.94
CA LEU A 89 8.35 6.65 4.98
C LEU A 89 7.17 6.45 4.00
N TYR A 90 7.06 5.25 3.42
CA TYR A 90 5.97 4.92 2.50
C TYR A 90 4.60 5.08 3.17
N LEU A 91 4.43 4.47 4.34
CA LEU A 91 3.18 4.52 5.09
C LEU A 91 2.82 5.96 5.50
N ALA A 92 3.80 6.78 5.89
CA ALA A 92 3.57 8.20 6.19
C ALA A 92 3.15 9.01 4.96
N LEU A 93 3.76 8.76 3.80
CA LEU A 93 3.36 9.41 2.54
C LEU A 93 1.94 9.00 2.11
N LEU A 94 1.62 7.71 2.26
CA LEU A 94 0.28 7.18 1.98
C LEU A 94 -0.77 7.79 2.92
N LEU A 95 -0.46 7.95 4.20
CA LEU A 95 -1.31 8.66 5.15
C LEU A 95 -1.55 10.11 4.72
N GLY A 96 -0.51 10.79 4.19
CA GLY A 96 -0.65 12.12 3.59
C GLY A 96 -1.64 12.15 2.43
N ILE A 97 -1.58 11.16 1.52
CA ILE A 97 -2.56 11.02 0.42
C ILE A 97 -3.96 10.82 0.96
N ILE A 98 -4.12 9.92 1.95
CA ILE A 98 -5.41 9.64 2.57
C ILE A 98 -6.03 10.91 3.16
N LEU A 99 -5.25 11.71 3.88
CA LEU A 99 -5.74 12.98 4.46
C LEU A 99 -6.20 13.97 3.39
N ILE A 100 -5.44 14.08 2.28
CA ILE A 100 -5.85 14.92 1.14
C ILE A 100 -7.12 14.37 0.50
N ALA A 101 -7.21 13.06 0.29
CA ALA A 101 -8.37 12.40 -0.30
C ALA A 101 -9.63 12.58 0.56
N LEU A 102 -9.53 12.44 1.88
CA LEU A 102 -10.64 12.67 2.81
C LEU A 102 -11.07 14.14 2.82
N THR A 103 -10.13 15.07 2.79
CA THR A 103 -10.43 16.51 2.71
C THR A 103 -11.12 16.84 1.39
N HIS A 104 -10.60 16.32 0.28
CA HIS A 104 -11.18 16.48 -1.04
C HIS A 104 -12.57 15.84 -1.12
N PHE A 105 -12.78 14.67 -0.52
CA PHE A 105 -14.08 14.02 -0.45
C PHE A 105 -15.10 14.86 0.35
N GLY A 106 -14.68 15.47 1.46
CA GLY A 106 -15.52 16.42 2.20
C GLY A 106 -15.96 17.62 1.35
N VAL A 107 -15.04 18.19 0.56
CA VAL A 107 -15.35 19.26 -0.40
C VAL A 107 -16.29 18.74 -1.50
N TYR A 108 -16.03 17.54 -2.02
CA TYR A 108 -16.85 16.91 -3.05
C TYR A 108 -18.31 16.78 -2.61
N LEU A 109 -18.56 16.29 -1.40
CA LEU A 109 -19.91 16.15 -0.84
C LEU A 109 -20.66 17.48 -0.67
N SER A 110 -19.94 18.60 -0.57
CA SER A 110 -20.55 19.93 -0.49
C SER A 110 -20.93 20.52 -1.86
N MET A 111 -20.38 19.96 -2.95
CA MET A 111 -20.50 20.52 -4.30
C MET A 111 -21.31 19.63 -5.26
N TYR A 112 -21.35 18.32 -5.03
CA TYR A 112 -21.91 17.33 -5.96
C TYR A 112 -22.94 16.44 -5.25
N SER A 113 -23.81 15.80 -6.03
CA SER A 113 -24.75 14.82 -5.48
C SER A 113 -24.00 13.59 -4.97
N SER A 114 -24.43 13.06 -3.82
CA SER A 114 -23.94 11.80 -3.27
C SER A 114 -24.96 10.66 -3.40
N SER A 115 -26.01 10.84 -4.21
CA SER A 115 -27.11 9.86 -4.35
C SER A 115 -26.67 8.51 -4.94
N PHE A 116 -25.51 8.46 -5.60
CA PHE A 116 -24.92 7.22 -6.11
C PHE A 116 -24.13 6.44 -5.05
N LEU A 117 -23.95 7.00 -3.85
CA LEU A 117 -23.24 6.31 -2.78
C LEU A 117 -24.18 5.32 -2.07
N PRO A 118 -23.71 4.09 -1.81
CA PRO A 118 -24.46 3.10 -1.03
C PRO A 118 -24.81 3.62 0.37
N GLU A 119 -25.93 3.16 0.94
CA GLU A 119 -26.35 3.64 2.27
C GLU A 119 -25.33 3.36 3.37
N ASN A 120 -24.64 2.21 3.27
CA ASN A 120 -23.61 1.81 4.22
C ASN A 120 -22.20 2.30 3.84
N PHE A 121 -22.08 3.27 2.93
CA PHE A 121 -20.82 3.79 2.39
C PHE A 121 -19.82 4.18 3.49
N TRP A 122 -20.24 4.88 4.54
CA TRP A 122 -19.32 5.33 5.59
C TRP A 122 -18.66 4.18 6.34
N LYS A 123 -19.46 3.15 6.67
CA LYS A 123 -18.98 1.97 7.38
C LYS A 123 -18.03 1.17 6.48
N VAL A 124 -18.45 0.87 5.26
CA VAL A 124 -17.67 0.06 4.31
C VAL A 124 -16.42 0.83 3.87
N GLY A 125 -16.55 2.11 3.52
CA GLY A 125 -15.44 2.95 3.08
C GLY A 125 -14.32 3.08 4.12
N LEU A 126 -14.66 3.20 5.40
CA LEU A 126 -13.66 3.23 6.47
C LEU A 126 -12.92 1.89 6.61
N LEU A 127 -13.64 0.77 6.50
CA LEU A 127 -13.06 -0.57 6.54
C LEU A 127 -12.11 -0.80 5.35
N VAL A 128 -12.57 -0.46 4.14
CA VAL A 128 -11.78 -0.53 2.90
C VAL A 128 -10.52 0.32 3.01
N LEU A 129 -10.63 1.54 3.52
CA LEU A 129 -9.48 2.44 3.67
C LEU A 129 -8.44 1.88 4.65
N LEU A 130 -8.88 1.33 5.79
CA LEU A 130 -7.99 0.69 6.76
C LEU A 130 -7.30 -0.54 6.17
N GLN A 131 -8.06 -1.41 5.50
CA GLN A 131 -7.53 -2.59 4.83
C GLN A 131 -6.56 -2.21 3.71
N ALA A 132 -6.88 -1.21 2.89
CA ALA A 132 -6.01 -0.72 1.83
C ALA A 132 -4.68 -0.17 2.38
N TYR A 133 -4.72 0.55 3.50
CA TYR A 133 -3.52 1.05 4.17
C TYR A 133 -2.64 -0.09 4.71
N TRP A 134 -3.26 -1.10 5.33
CA TRP A 134 -2.57 -2.29 5.81
C TRP A 134 -1.94 -3.09 4.66
N PHE A 135 -2.73 -3.37 3.63
CA PHE A 135 -2.34 -4.04 2.39
C PHE A 135 -1.16 -3.35 1.70
N ALA A 136 -1.19 -2.03 1.61
CA ALA A 136 -0.11 -1.26 1.04
C ALA A 136 1.22 -1.52 1.78
N GLY A 137 1.21 -1.51 3.11
CA GLY A 137 2.37 -1.85 3.93
C GLY A 137 2.87 -3.27 3.67
N TYR A 138 1.94 -4.22 3.52
CA TYR A 138 2.24 -5.61 3.23
C TYR A 138 2.90 -5.79 1.86
N ILE A 139 2.38 -5.16 0.80
CA ILE A 139 2.99 -5.12 -0.53
C ILE A 139 4.42 -4.59 -0.45
N MET A 140 4.62 -3.49 0.27
CA MET A 140 5.94 -2.90 0.42
C MET A 140 6.92 -3.90 1.07
N LEU A 141 6.51 -4.64 2.10
CA LEU A 141 7.33 -5.70 2.70
C LEU A 141 7.67 -6.82 1.71
N THR A 142 6.69 -7.32 0.96
CA THR A 142 6.90 -8.36 -0.06
C THR A 142 7.88 -7.89 -1.13
N LEU A 143 7.76 -6.63 -1.60
CA LEU A 143 8.70 -6.02 -2.53
C LEU A 143 10.11 -5.92 -1.93
N MET A 144 10.23 -5.52 -0.66
CA MET A 144 11.52 -5.44 0.02
C MET A 144 12.20 -6.82 0.17
N VAL A 145 11.45 -7.87 0.51
CA VAL A 145 11.99 -9.25 0.53
C VAL A 145 12.47 -9.63 -0.86
N SER A 146 11.64 -9.40 -1.88
CA SER A 146 11.94 -9.74 -3.28
C SER A 146 13.20 -9.02 -3.78
N ILE A 147 13.35 -7.73 -3.49
CA ILE A 147 14.56 -6.96 -3.78
C ILE A 147 15.78 -7.54 -3.05
N THR A 148 15.63 -7.91 -1.78
CA THR A 148 16.72 -8.44 -0.96
C THR A 148 17.18 -9.81 -1.46
N VAL A 149 16.26 -10.69 -1.83
CA VAL A 149 16.55 -12.00 -2.41
C VAL A 149 17.24 -11.84 -3.77
N ALA A 150 16.70 -11.02 -4.66
CA ALA A 150 17.30 -10.74 -5.97
C ALA A 150 18.74 -10.23 -5.84
N ARG A 151 19.04 -9.43 -4.82
CA ARG A 151 20.39 -8.89 -4.59
C ARG A 151 21.33 -9.86 -3.88
N SER A 152 20.81 -10.87 -3.21
CA SER A 152 21.61 -11.92 -2.58
C SER A 152 22.17 -12.93 -3.60
N VAL A 153 21.62 -12.99 -4.81
CA VAL A 153 22.06 -13.90 -5.86
C VAL A 153 23.02 -13.21 -6.83
N LYS A 154 24.17 -13.85 -7.15
CA LYS A 154 25.20 -13.34 -8.08
C LYS A 154 24.87 -13.56 -9.57
N PHE A 155 23.65 -13.98 -9.90
CA PHE A 155 23.25 -14.41 -11.24
C PHE A 155 22.80 -13.24 -12.14
N LYS A 156 23.07 -13.31 -13.45
CA LYS A 156 22.69 -12.26 -14.43
C LYS A 156 21.16 -12.06 -14.54
N GLY A 157 20.37 -13.11 -14.32
CA GLY A 157 18.90 -13.07 -14.31
C GLY A 157 18.26 -12.66 -12.98
N ARG A 158 18.97 -11.94 -12.10
CA ARG A 158 18.50 -11.56 -10.75
C ARG A 158 17.12 -10.87 -10.69
N VAL A 159 16.73 -10.14 -11.74
CA VAL A 159 15.42 -9.47 -11.81
C VAL A 159 14.29 -10.52 -11.84
N TRP A 160 14.45 -11.57 -12.64
CA TRP A 160 13.49 -12.68 -12.71
C TRP A 160 13.38 -13.43 -11.40
N ILE A 161 14.48 -13.58 -10.66
CA ILE A 161 14.47 -14.20 -9.33
C ILE A 161 13.66 -13.34 -8.35
N GLY A 162 13.84 -12.02 -8.37
CA GLY A 162 13.05 -11.10 -7.56
C GLY A 162 11.56 -11.19 -7.88
N LEU A 163 11.20 -11.20 -9.17
CA LEU A 163 9.82 -11.32 -9.61
C LEU A 163 9.20 -12.67 -9.20
N ALA A 164 9.93 -13.77 -9.40
CA ALA A 164 9.51 -15.10 -8.97
C ALA A 164 9.33 -15.16 -7.44
N THR A 165 10.20 -14.50 -6.68
CA THR A 165 10.08 -14.41 -5.21
C THR A 165 8.82 -13.66 -4.81
N ALA A 166 8.54 -12.50 -5.44
CA ALA A 166 7.32 -11.74 -5.17
C ALA A 166 6.08 -12.58 -5.46
N TYR A 167 6.05 -13.25 -6.61
CA TYR A 167 4.95 -14.12 -7.01
C TYR A 167 4.76 -15.30 -6.04
N LEU A 168 5.83 -15.99 -5.67
CA LEU A 168 5.77 -17.13 -4.75
C LEU A 168 5.33 -16.71 -3.34
N LEU A 169 5.82 -15.58 -2.84
CA LEU A 169 5.37 -15.05 -1.55
C LEU A 169 3.89 -14.72 -1.61
N GLN A 170 3.46 -14.02 -2.66
CA GLN A 170 2.07 -13.60 -2.79
C GLN A 170 1.10 -14.78 -2.82
N ASN A 171 1.36 -15.75 -3.70
CA ASN A 171 0.53 -16.93 -3.84
C ASN A 171 0.68 -17.89 -2.66
N GLY A 172 1.89 -18.03 -2.10
CA GLY A 172 2.16 -18.91 -0.98
C GLY A 172 1.47 -18.46 0.30
N ILE A 173 1.49 -17.15 0.59
CA ILE A 173 0.77 -16.58 1.73
C ILE A 173 -0.73 -16.75 1.56
N PHE A 174 -1.25 -16.40 0.37
CA PHE A 174 -2.67 -16.60 0.04
C PHE A 174 -3.11 -18.04 0.25
N TYR A 175 -2.33 -19.01 -0.27
CA TYR A 175 -2.61 -20.43 -0.12
C TYR A 175 -2.60 -20.88 1.34
N LEU A 176 -1.62 -20.43 2.14
CA LEU A 176 -1.54 -20.76 3.57
C LEU A 176 -2.75 -20.22 4.33
N GLU A 177 -3.16 -18.98 4.03
CA GLU A 177 -4.30 -18.35 4.67
C GLU A 177 -5.61 -19.08 4.34
N TYR A 178 -5.81 -19.40 3.05
CA TYR A 178 -6.94 -20.21 2.61
C TYR A 178 -6.96 -21.59 3.28
N PHE A 179 -5.81 -22.25 3.40
CA PHE A 179 -5.70 -23.56 4.04
C PHE A 179 -6.08 -23.51 5.53
N ILE A 180 -5.66 -22.47 6.25
CA ILE A 180 -5.89 -22.33 7.70
C ILE A 180 -7.33 -21.89 8.00
N PHE A 181 -7.83 -20.89 7.28
CA PHE A 181 -9.10 -20.25 7.61
C PHE A 181 -10.28 -20.74 6.75
N LYS A 182 -10.02 -21.56 5.72
CA LYS A 182 -11.02 -22.02 4.73
C LYS A 182 -11.87 -20.88 4.18
N SER A 183 -11.26 -19.71 4.08
CA SER A 183 -11.88 -18.45 3.72
C SER A 183 -11.09 -17.82 2.58
N ASN A 184 -11.80 -17.37 1.55
CA ASN A 184 -11.22 -16.53 0.50
C ASN A 184 -11.12 -15.06 0.95
N PHE A 185 -11.77 -14.70 2.06
CA PHE A 185 -11.68 -13.35 2.64
C PHE A 185 -10.36 -13.16 3.38
N THR A 186 -9.34 -12.83 2.60
CA THR A 186 -8.05 -12.30 3.08
C THR A 186 -8.09 -10.77 3.10
N ALA A 187 -7.25 -10.09 3.88
CA ALA A 187 -7.16 -8.62 3.77
C ALA A 187 -6.63 -8.19 2.39
N TRP A 188 -6.02 -9.12 1.64
CA TRP A 188 -5.57 -8.95 0.27
C TRP A 188 -6.72 -8.90 -0.76
N GLU A 189 -7.70 -9.79 -0.65
CA GLU A 189 -8.82 -9.88 -1.61
C GLU A 189 -10.04 -9.02 -1.21
N SER A 190 -10.24 -8.80 0.09
CA SER A 190 -11.42 -8.12 0.61
C SER A 190 -11.45 -6.59 0.43
N VAL A 191 -10.32 -5.96 0.06
CA VAL A 191 -10.24 -4.50 -0.13
C VAL A 191 -11.10 -4.04 -1.31
N PHE A 192 -11.22 -4.85 -2.36
CA PHE A 192 -11.93 -4.49 -3.60
C PHE A 192 -13.03 -5.47 -4.00
N GLN A 193 -13.29 -6.50 -3.20
CA GLN A 193 -14.41 -7.41 -3.42
C GLN A 193 -15.64 -6.89 -2.69
N PHE A 194 -16.60 -6.40 -3.46
CA PHE A 194 -17.90 -5.97 -2.99
C PHE A 194 -18.98 -6.77 -3.71
N GLU A 195 -19.96 -7.22 -2.94
CA GLU A 195 -21.24 -7.65 -3.50
C GLU A 195 -22.20 -6.46 -3.42
N VAL A 196 -22.74 -6.05 -4.58
CA VAL A 196 -23.70 -4.95 -4.68
C VAL A 196 -25.09 -5.57 -4.66
N ILE A 197 -25.89 -5.21 -3.66
CA ILE A 197 -27.32 -5.52 -3.66
C ILE A 197 -28.06 -4.28 -4.17
N ASP A 198 -28.83 -4.46 -5.23
CA ASP A 198 -29.58 -3.39 -5.89
C ASP A 198 -30.77 -2.91 -5.05
N GLU A 199 -31.19 -1.67 -5.31
CA GLU A 199 -32.31 -1.00 -4.63
C GLU A 199 -33.65 -1.77 -4.73
N THR A 200 -33.80 -2.63 -5.74
CA THR A 200 -35.02 -3.44 -5.92
C THR A 200 -35.15 -4.57 -4.91
N ASP A 201 -34.04 -5.00 -4.31
CA ASP A 201 -33.97 -6.17 -3.44
C ASP A 201 -33.92 -5.82 -1.94
N THR A 202 -33.82 -4.54 -1.57
CA THR A 202 -33.87 -4.11 -0.17
C THR A 202 -34.70 -2.85 0.06
N ALA A 203 -35.33 -2.75 1.24
CA ALA A 203 -36.10 -1.57 1.65
C ALA A 203 -35.23 -0.32 1.90
N ASN A 204 -33.91 -0.46 1.84
CA ASN A 204 -32.89 0.48 2.29
C ASN A 204 -31.84 0.72 1.18
N GLY A 205 -32.31 0.96 -0.05
CA GLY A 205 -31.47 1.39 -1.17
C GLY A 205 -30.33 0.43 -1.58
N MET A 206 -29.31 0.97 -2.26
CA MET A 206 -28.14 0.20 -2.70
C MET A 206 -27.23 -0.09 -1.50
N GLN A 207 -26.86 -1.36 -1.31
CA GLN A 207 -25.98 -1.78 -0.21
C GLN A 207 -24.76 -2.52 -0.72
N LEU A 208 -23.61 -2.26 -0.09
CA LEU A 208 -22.39 -3.04 -0.31
C LEU A 208 -22.24 -4.08 0.79
N ILE A 209 -22.29 -5.37 0.45
CA ILE A 209 -21.82 -6.40 1.36
C ILE A 209 -20.31 -6.52 1.21
N GLN A 210 -19.61 -6.17 2.28
CA GLN A 210 -18.20 -6.48 2.46
C GLN A 210 -18.10 -7.56 3.54
N GLY A 211 -17.19 -8.52 3.35
CA GLY A 211 -16.87 -9.51 4.37
C GLY A 211 -16.52 -8.85 5.70
N HIS A 212 -17.00 -9.43 6.80
CA HIS A 212 -16.70 -8.92 8.14
C HIS A 212 -15.19 -8.89 8.37
N LEU A 213 -14.68 -7.84 9.05
CA LEU A 213 -13.29 -7.83 9.52
C LEU A 213 -13.08 -9.02 10.45
N ASN A 214 -12.40 -10.04 9.93
CA ASN A 214 -12.00 -11.18 10.72
C ASN A 214 -10.62 -10.89 11.32
N LEU A 215 -10.56 -10.80 12.65
CA LEU A 215 -9.34 -10.49 13.38
C LEU A 215 -8.29 -11.61 13.25
N ALA A 216 -8.71 -12.85 13.02
CA ALA A 216 -7.79 -13.98 12.95
C ALA A 216 -6.88 -13.94 11.69
N PRO A 217 -7.41 -13.75 10.46
CA PRO A 217 -6.61 -13.42 9.27
C PRO A 217 -5.70 -12.20 9.46
N LEU A 218 -6.21 -11.12 10.06
CA LEU A 218 -5.42 -9.91 10.29
C LEU A 218 -4.22 -10.18 11.22
N LEU A 219 -4.40 -10.96 12.29
CA LEU A 219 -3.32 -11.37 13.19
C LEU A 219 -2.32 -12.29 12.49
N PHE A 220 -2.80 -13.21 11.66
CA PHE A 220 -1.95 -14.07 10.84
C PHE A 220 -1.05 -13.24 9.91
N GLU A 221 -1.62 -12.30 9.16
CA GLU A 221 -0.87 -11.37 8.31
C GLU A 221 0.15 -10.55 9.11
N GLY A 222 -0.21 -10.12 10.33
CA GLY A 222 0.70 -9.44 11.25
C GLY A 222 1.91 -10.29 11.63
N VAL A 223 1.70 -11.57 11.92
CA VAL A 223 2.78 -12.53 12.20
C VAL A 223 3.66 -12.71 10.96
N ILE A 224 3.06 -12.89 9.77
CA ILE A 224 3.82 -13.01 8.53
C ILE A 224 4.63 -11.75 8.25
N ALA A 225 4.07 -10.56 8.45
CA ALA A 225 4.80 -9.29 8.28
C ALA A 225 6.05 -9.21 9.17
N VAL A 226 5.96 -9.65 10.43
CA VAL A 226 7.12 -9.75 11.34
C VAL A 226 8.15 -10.75 10.82
N LEU A 227 7.71 -11.91 10.33
CA LEU A 227 8.59 -12.91 9.72
C LEU A 227 9.29 -12.38 8.46
N LEU A 228 8.59 -11.66 7.59
CA LEU A 228 9.17 -11.03 6.40
C LEU A 228 10.27 -10.03 6.80
N ILE A 229 10.03 -9.20 7.83
CA ILE A 229 11.05 -8.28 8.36
C ILE A 229 12.27 -9.06 8.88
N ALA A 230 12.06 -10.14 9.64
CA ALA A 230 13.14 -10.99 10.14
C ALA A 230 13.96 -11.62 9.00
N VAL A 231 13.29 -12.09 7.94
CA VAL A 231 13.93 -12.62 6.72
C VAL A 231 14.79 -11.54 6.04
N ILE A 232 14.27 -10.32 5.87
CA ILE A 232 15.04 -9.21 5.28
C ILE A 232 16.31 -8.97 6.11
N ILE A 233 16.18 -8.86 7.43
CA ILE A 233 17.32 -8.61 8.33
C ILE A 233 18.37 -9.71 8.20
N LYS A 234 17.95 -10.99 8.23
CA LYS A 234 18.84 -12.13 8.11
C LYS A 234 19.60 -12.14 6.78
N LEU A 235 18.91 -11.88 5.67
CA LEU A 235 19.51 -11.84 4.34
C LEU A 235 20.47 -10.66 4.18
N VAL A 236 20.11 -9.49 4.71
CA VAL A 236 20.98 -8.31 4.65
C VAL A 236 22.25 -8.52 5.50
N ASN A 237 22.14 -9.07 6.70
CA ASN A 237 23.31 -9.34 7.56
C ASN A 237 24.25 -10.36 6.90
N LYS A 238 23.71 -11.49 6.40
CA LYS A 238 24.52 -12.51 5.71
C LYS A 238 25.30 -11.94 4.51
N ARG A 239 24.79 -10.88 3.87
CA ARG A 239 25.47 -10.20 2.77
C ARG A 239 26.57 -9.24 3.22
N VAL A 240 26.46 -8.65 4.41
CA VAL A 240 27.49 -7.76 4.96
C VAL A 240 28.71 -8.57 5.42
N ASP A 241 28.51 -9.82 5.85
CA ASP A 241 29.57 -10.71 6.31
C ASP A 241 30.37 -11.40 5.17
N VAL A 242 29.96 -11.23 3.90
CA VAL A 242 30.57 -11.85 2.70
C VAL A 242 31.19 -10.79 1.78
#